data_AF-A0A9P8DXJ6-F1
#
_entry.id   AF-A0A9P8DXJ6-F1
#
_cell.length_a   1.000
_cell.length_b   1.000
_cell.length_c   1.000
_cell.angle_alpha   90.00
_cell.angle_beta   90.00
_cell.angle_gamma   90.00
#
_symmetry.space_group_name_H-M   'P 1'
#
loop_
_entity.id
_entity.type
_entity.pdbx_description
1 polymer ?
#
loop_
_entity_poly.entity_id
_entity_poly.type
_entity_poly.pdbx_seq_one_letter_code
_entity_poly.pdbx_strand_id
1 'polypeptide(L)' 'MSVQPLNDLWEAAAGQPYEPTIGKNSQFTVGITLLFTALILSGYFGLNPSLKNLSLIGLPASLAAGFGAVYMICAVGVYV' A
#
# COMPACT_ATOMS: atom_id res chain seq x y z
N MET A 1 37.42 -10.30 7.82
CA MET A 1 36.06 -10.89 7.92
C MET A 1 35.67 -11.26 6.50
N SER A 2 35.84 -12.52 6.13
CA SER A 2 35.67 -12.99 4.74
C SER A 2 34.20 -12.94 4.34
N VAL A 3 33.93 -12.49 3.12
CA VAL A 3 32.60 -12.28 2.49
C VAL A 3 31.90 -13.62 2.13
N GLN A 4 32.46 -14.75 2.57
CA GLN A 4 31.97 -16.10 2.25
C GLN A 4 30.57 -16.42 2.78
N PRO A 5 30.18 -16.10 4.04
CA PRO A 5 28.91 -16.57 4.57
C PRO A 5 27.68 -15.92 3.92
N LEU A 6 27.77 -14.69 3.39
CA LEU A 6 26.62 -14.06 2.70
C LEU A 6 26.40 -14.59 1.29
N ASN A 7 27.48 -14.92 0.57
CA ASN A 7 27.37 -15.47 -0.79
C ASN A 7 26.75 -16.87 -0.74
N ASP A 8 27.18 -17.72 0.20
CA ASP A 8 26.60 -19.06 0.38
C ASP A 8 25.10 -18.98 0.75
N LEU A 9 24.70 -17.99 1.55
CA LEU A 9 23.30 -17.73 1.87
C LEU A 9 22.50 -17.21 0.66
N TRP A 10 23.10 -16.36 -0.18
CA TRP A 10 22.49 -15.87 -1.42
C TRP A 10 22.20 -17.02 -2.39
N GLU A 11 23.19 -17.89 -2.62
CA GLU A 11 23.05 -19.07 -3.49
C GLU A 11 21.98 -20.04 -2.94
N ALA A 12 21.92 -20.22 -1.62
CA ALA A 12 20.88 -21.03 -0.98
C ALA A 12 19.47 -20.41 -1.11
N ALA A 13 19.35 -19.09 -1.11
CA ALA A 13 18.08 -18.36 -1.22
C ALA A 13 17.50 -18.37 -2.64
N ALA A 14 18.27 -18.75 -3.67
CA ALA A 14 17.78 -18.82 -5.05
C ALA A 14 16.55 -19.74 -5.22
N GLY A 15 16.38 -20.74 -4.34
CA GLY A 15 15.21 -21.63 -4.32
C GLY A 15 13.96 -21.05 -3.63
N GLN A 16 14.03 -19.87 -3.02
CA GLN A 16 12.95 -19.22 -2.26
C GLN A 16 12.85 -17.73 -2.64
N PRO A 17 12.31 -17.42 -3.84
CA PRO A 17 12.19 -16.04 -4.29
C PRO A 17 11.27 -15.23 -3.38
N TYR A 18 11.51 -13.91 -3.33
CA TYR A 18 10.63 -12.99 -2.64
C TYR A 18 9.30 -12.85 -3.38
N GLU A 19 8.21 -13.22 -2.71
CA GLU A 19 6.85 -13.03 -3.21
C GLU A 19 6.24 -11.77 -2.58
N PRO A 20 5.99 -10.71 -3.35
CA PRO A 20 5.40 -9.49 -2.82
C PRO A 20 3.93 -9.73 -2.46
N THR A 21 3.49 -9.19 -1.32
CA THR A 21 2.08 -9.25 -0.91
C THR A 21 1.13 -8.68 -1.98
N ILE A 22 1.58 -7.64 -2.71
CA ILE A 22 0.84 -7.04 -3.82
C ILE A 22 1.75 -7.05 -5.06
N GLY A 23 1.36 -7.84 -6.06
CA GLY A 23 2.11 -7.95 -7.30
C GLY A 23 2.11 -6.64 -8.09
N LYS A 24 3.20 -6.36 -8.82
CA LYS A 24 3.40 -5.13 -9.61
C LYS A 24 2.21 -4.81 -10.52
N ASN A 25 1.68 -5.81 -11.22
CA ASN A 25 0.56 -5.64 -12.16
C ASN A 25 -0.77 -5.28 -11.47
N SER A 26 -0.87 -5.48 -10.16
CA SER A 26 -2.07 -5.16 -9.37
C SER A 26 -2.00 -3.81 -8.65
N GLN A 27 -0.82 -3.17 -8.61
CA GLN A 27 -0.61 -1.92 -7.86
C GLN A 27 -1.54 -0.80 -8.32
N PHE A 28 -1.77 -0.68 -9.64
CA PHE A 28 -2.72 0.31 -10.18
C PHE A 28 -4.13 0.07 -9.67
N THR A 29 -4.64 -1.16 -9.82
CA THR A 29 -6.00 -1.54 -9.41
C THR A 29 -6.21 -1.36 -7.91
N VAL A 30 -5.24 -1.76 -7.09
CA VAL A 30 -5.31 -1.58 -5.63
C VAL A 30 -5.28 -0.09 -5.27
N GLY A 31 -4.32 0.65 -5.83
CA GLY A 31 -4.16 2.08 -5.58
C GLY A 31 -5.40 2.88 -5.94
N ILE A 32 -5.92 2.71 -7.16
CA ILE A 32 -7.08 3.46 -7.64
C ILE A 32 -8.35 3.12 -6.85
N THR A 33 -8.54 1.85 -6.48
CA THR A 33 -9.69 1.42 -5.67
C THR A 33 -9.66 2.06 -4.28
N LEU A 34 -8.50 2.05 -3.62
CA LEU A 34 -8.31 2.68 -2.31
C LEU A 34 -8.51 4.19 -2.38
N LEU A 35 -7.99 4.86 -3.41
CA LEU A 35 -8.15 6.30 -3.60
C LEU A 35 -9.61 6.71 -3.86
N PHE A 36 -10.35 5.98 -4.70
CA PHE A 36 -11.78 6.22 -4.90
C PHE A 36 -12.57 5.97 -3.62
N THR A 37 -12.25 4.91 -2.88
CA THR A 37 -12.85 4.64 -1.57
C THR A 37 -12.60 5.80 -0.62
N ALA A 38 -11.35 6.27 -0.53
CA ALA A 38 -10.99 7.42 0.29
C ALA A 38 -11.74 8.68 -0.11
N LEU A 39 -11.91 8.94 -1.41
CA LEU A 39 -12.65 10.10 -1.92
C LEU A 39 -14.12 10.06 -1.48
N ILE A 40 -14.79 8.91 -1.63
CA ILE A 40 -16.20 8.73 -1.25
C ILE A 40 -16.38 8.87 0.26
N LEU A 41 -15.55 8.19 1.07
CA LEU A 41 -15.66 8.25 2.52
C LEU A 41 -15.33 9.65 3.06
N SER A 42 -14.31 10.31 2.49
CA SER A 42 -13.95 11.68 2.89
C SER A 42 -15.06 12.67 2.53
N GLY A 43 -15.68 12.52 1.35
CA GLY A 43 -16.85 13.29 0.97
C GLY A 43 -18.01 13.09 1.95
N TYR A 44 -18.34 11.83 2.29
CA TYR A 44 -19.38 11.52 3.26
C TYR A 44 -19.08 12.10 4.66
N PHE A 45 -17.84 11.96 5.14
CA PHE A 45 -17.42 12.54 6.42
C PHE A 45 -17.52 14.06 6.42
N GLY A 46 -17.14 14.73 5.31
CA GLY A 46 -17.26 16.17 5.17
C GLY A 46 -18.70 16.68 5.19
N LEU A 47 -19.66 15.87 4.69
CA LEU A 47 -21.09 16.20 4.74
C LEU A 47 -21.72 15.90 6.10
N ASN A 48 -21.16 14.99 6.89
CA ASN A 48 -21.67 14.61 8.20
C ASN A 48 -20.54 14.45 9.24
N PRO A 49 -19.87 15.54 9.62
CA PRO A 49 -18.77 15.48 10.57
C PRO A 49 -19.29 15.28 12.00
N SER A 50 -18.79 14.26 12.68
CA SER A 50 -19.03 14.04 14.10
C SER A 50 -17.87 13.23 14.70
N LEU A 51 -17.70 13.28 16.02
CA LEU A 51 -16.66 12.49 16.70
C LEU A 51 -16.83 10.98 16.47
N LYS A 52 -18.07 10.52 16.32
CA LYS A 52 -18.39 9.13 15.95
C LYS A 52 -17.96 8.82 14.52
N ASN A 53 -18.27 9.70 13.57
CA ASN A 53 -17.89 9.51 12.17
C ASN A 53 -16.39 9.71 11.93
N LEU A 54 -15.68 10.41 12.82
CA LEU A 54 -14.24 10.55 12.75
C LEU A 54 -13.55 9.18 12.84
N SER A 55 -13.89 8.37 13.84
CA SER A 55 -13.30 7.03 13.99
C SER A 55 -13.88 6.02 12.99
N LEU A 56 -15.18 6.08 12.72
CA LEU A 56 -15.84 5.11 11.83
C LEU A 56 -15.58 5.35 10.34
N ILE A 57 -15.42 6.61 9.93
CA ILE A 57 -15.31 6.99 8.52
C ILE A 57 -14.00 7.72 8.25
N GLY A 58 -13.67 8.75 9.03
CA GLY A 58 -12.49 9.57 8.81
C GLY A 58 -11.17 8.77 8.89
N LEU A 59 -11.05 7.90 9.89
CA LEU A 59 -9.88 7.05 10.06
C LEU A 59 -9.73 6.04 8.89
N PRO A 60 -10.75 5.24 8.52
CA PRO A 60 -10.68 4.39 7.32
C PRO A 60 -10.42 5.17 6.02
N ALA A 61 -11.00 6.36 5.86
CA ALA A 61 -10.76 7.21 4.69
C ALA A 61 -9.29 7.64 4.59
N SER A 62 -8.70 8.05 5.72
CA SER A 62 -7.29 8.45 5.80
C SER A 62 -6.35 7.27 5.50
N LEU A 63 -6.63 6.09 6.05
CA LEU A 63 -5.86 4.88 5.75
C LEU A 63 -5.94 4.53 4.27
N ALA A 64 -7.14 4.52 3.70
CA ALA A 64 -7.35 4.26 2.28
C ALA A 64 -6.62 5.30 1.40
N ALA A 65 -6.62 6.58 1.78
CA ALA A 65 -5.89 7.62 1.06
C ALA A 65 -4.37 7.38 1.11
N GLY A 66 -3.83 7.09 2.30
CA GLY A 66 -2.39 6.86 2.49
C GLY A 66 -1.88 5.65 1.70
N PHE A 67 -2.48 4.47 1.92
CA PHE A 67 -2.07 3.26 1.20
C PHE A 67 -2.38 3.36 -0.29
N GLY A 68 -3.52 3.94 -0.67
CA GLY A 68 -3.89 4.16 -2.07
C GLY A 68 -2.89 5.03 -2.81
N ALA A 69 -2.42 6.11 -2.18
CA ALA A 69 -1.41 6.99 -2.76
C ALA A 69 -0.09 6.25 -2.99
N VAL A 70 0.39 5.47 -2.02
CA VAL A 70 1.63 4.68 -2.16
C VAL A 70 1.52 3.67 -3.30
N TYR A 71 0.43 2.90 -3.39
CA TYR A 71 0.26 1.96 -4.49
C TYR A 71 0.12 2.67 -5.85
N MET A 72 -0.48 3.86 -5.89
CA MET A 72 -0.64 4.64 -7.12
C MET A 72 0.70 5.21 -7.62
N ILE A 73 1.56 5.73 -6.74
CA ILE A 73 2.90 6.18 -7.14
C ILE A 73 3.76 5.00 -7.64
N CYS A 74 3.68 3.84 -6.98
CA CYS A 74 4.35 2.62 -7.41
C CYS A 74 3.85 2.16 -8.78
N ALA A 75 2.54 2.27 -9.04
CA ALA A 75 1.94 1.90 -10.31
C ALA A 75 2.45 2.74 -11.50
N VAL A 76 2.84 4.00 -11.27
CA VAL A 76 3.44 4.87 -12.31
C VAL A 76 4.97 4.77 -12.36
N GLY A 77 5.57 3.86 -11.60
CA GLY A 77 7.00 3.56 -11.63
C GLY A 77 7.86 4.37 -10.66
N VAL A 78 7.26 5.11 -9.72
CA VAL A 78 7.98 5.74 -8.61
C VAL A 78 7.91 4.81 -7.40
N TYR A 79 9.03 4.14 -7.11
CA TYR A 79 9.13 3.19 -6.01
C TYR A 79 9.69 3.89 -4.75
N VAL A 80 9.20 3.49 -3.59
CA VAL A 80 9.67 3.91 -2.25
C VAL A 80 10.32 2.72 -1.57
#